data_AF-A0A932BWM0-F1
#
_entry.id   AF-A0A932BWM0-F1
#
_cell.length_a   1.000
_cell.length_b   1.000
_cell.length_c   1.000
_cell.angle_alpha   90.00
_cell.angle_beta   90.00
_cell.angle_gamma   90.00
#
_symmetry.space_group_name_H-M   'P 1'
#
loop_
_entity.id
_entity.type
_entity.pdbx_description
1 polymer ?
#
loop_
_entity_poly.entity_id
_entity_poly.type
_entity_poly.pdbx_seq_one_letter_code
_entity_poly.pdbx_strand_id
1 'polypeptide(L)'
;MSRTSFTSPATTIVVSTTGYFDVYPPTGRANSDKPAYRGRLAELGSGMRGLDDRLGVRPDSIALANAVAAWSDIHGTAALAGGMGAGRDGNEESAQG
;
A
#
# COMPACT_ATOMS: atom_id res chain seq x y z
N MET A 1 12.10 7.18 8.65
CA MET A 1 10.90 6.46 8.17
C MET A 1 11.36 5.39 7.21
N SER A 2 11.12 4.11 7.53
CA SER A 2 11.54 3.02 6.64
C SER A 2 10.40 2.72 5.67
N ARG A 3 10.72 2.69 4.37
CA ARG A 3 9.79 2.33 3.30
C ARG A 3 10.38 1.16 2.52
N THR A 4 9.62 0.10 2.33
CA THR A 4 10.03 -1.05 1.52
C THR A 4 9.22 -1.07 0.23
N SER A 5 9.91 -1.14 -0.91
CA SER A 5 9.29 -1.27 -2.23
C SER A 5 9.21 -2.74 -2.65
N PHE A 6 8.05 -3.15 -3.13
CA PHE A 6 7.77 -4.43 -3.73
C PHE A 6 7.30 -4.17 -5.17
N THR A 7 8.08 -4.62 -6.15
CA THR A 7 7.76 -4.44 -7.56
C THR A 7 7.31 -5.75 -8.15
N SER A 8 6.12 -5.75 -8.75
CA SER A 8 5.61 -6.81 -9.61
C SER A 8 5.51 -6.31 -11.05
N PRO A 9 5.31 -7.20 -12.04
CA PRO A 9 5.07 -6.78 -13.42
C PRO A 9 3.82 -5.89 -13.56
N ALA A 10 2.86 -6.01 -12.64
CA ALA A 10 1.60 -5.29 -12.67
C ALA A 10 1.66 -3.95 -11.93
N THR A 11 2.31 -3.87 -10.77
CA THR A 11 2.33 -2.67 -9.92
C THR A 11 3.62 -2.55 -9.10
N THR A 12 3.92 -1.33 -8.64
CA THR A 12 4.90 -1.11 -7.58
C THR A 12 4.17 -0.70 -6.30
N ILE A 13 4.36 -1.46 -5.22
CA ILE A 13 3.77 -1.18 -3.91
C ILE A 13 4.87 -0.78 -2.93
N VAL A 14 4.73 0.37 -2.30
CA VAL A 14 5.66 0.90 -1.30
C VAL A 14 4.99 0.87 0.07
N VAL A 15 5.44 -0.02 0.93
CA VAL A 15 4.91 -0.19 2.29
C VAL A 15 5.65 0.74 3.24
N SER A 16 4.91 1.56 3.98
CA SER A 16 5.43 2.42 5.03
C SER A 16 5.25 1.77 6.40
N THR A 17 6.26 1.85 7.27
CA THR A 17 6.14 1.37 8.66
C THR A 17 5.15 2.18 9.51
N THR A 18 4.64 3.29 8.98
CA THR A 18 3.72 4.22 9.65
C THR A 18 2.24 3.89 9.47
N GLY A 19 1.89 2.75 8.84
CA GLY A 19 0.49 2.28 8.81
C GLY A 19 -0.22 2.36 7.46
N TYR A 20 0.50 2.64 6.38
CA TYR A 20 -0.06 2.69 5.04
C TYR A 20 0.88 2.09 3.99
N PHE A 21 0.34 1.79 2.82
CA PHE A 21 1.10 1.46 1.63
C PHE A 21 0.61 2.28 0.44
N ASP A 22 1.52 2.54 -0.49
CA ASP A 22 1.31 3.34 -1.67
C ASP A 22 1.43 2.45 -2.91
N VAL A 23 0.52 2.59 -3.88
CA VAL A 23 0.52 1.85 -5.13
C VAL A 23 0.86 2.79 -6.27
N TYR A 24 1.79 2.36 -7.13
CA TYR A 24 2.27 3.09 -8.29
C TYR A 24 2.27 2.19 -9.51
N PRO A 25 2.27 2.77 -10.72
CA PRO A 25 2.57 2.04 -11.94
C PRO A 25 3.94 1.32 -11.83
N PRO A 26 4.13 0.19 -12.55
CA PRO A 26 5.37 -0.58 -12.48
C PRO A 26 6.59 0.17 -13.06
N THR A 27 6.37 1.18 -13.90
CA THR A 27 7.42 1.99 -14.53
C THR A 27 7.07 3.49 -14.53
N GLY A 28 8.07 4.35 -14.68
CA GLY A 28 7.88 5.80 -14.85
C GLY A 28 7.68 6.60 -13.56
N ARG A 29 7.92 6.00 -12.38
CA ARG A 29 7.79 6.68 -11.08
C ARG A 29 8.96 7.63 -10.80
N ALA A 30 8.66 8.90 -10.58
CA ALA A 30 9.50 9.82 -9.83
C ALA A 30 9.23 9.69 -8.33
N ASN A 31 10.23 9.96 -7.49
CA ASN A 31 10.08 9.88 -6.03
C ASN A 31 9.01 10.83 -5.44
N SER A 32 8.61 11.86 -6.19
CA SER A 32 7.56 12.81 -5.81
C SER A 32 6.20 12.52 -6.43
N ASP A 33 6.05 11.46 -7.23
CA ASP A 33 4.75 11.14 -7.80
C ASP A 33 3.74 10.79 -6.71
N LYS A 34 2.50 11.22 -6.93
CA LYS A 34 1.38 10.80 -6.10
C LYS A 34 1.09 9.32 -6.38
N PRO A 35 0.80 8.51 -5.35
CA PRO A 35 0.35 7.15 -5.56
C PRO A 35 -0.97 7.14 -6.31
N ALA A 36 -1.16 6.13 -7.17
CA ALA A 36 -2.45 5.85 -7.78
C ALA A 36 -3.49 5.43 -6.72
N TYR A 37 -3.01 4.78 -5.65
CA TYR A 37 -3.83 4.37 -4.52
C TYR A 37 -3.01 4.36 -3.23
N ARG A 38 -3.59 4.86 -2.12
CA ARG A 38 -3.02 4.69 -0.77
C ARG A 38 -3.92 3.85 0.12
N GLY A 39 -3.48 2.65 0.49
CA GLY A 39 -4.20 1.75 1.39
C GLY A 39 -3.63 1.71 2.80
N ARG A 40 -4.40 1.14 3.74
CA ARG A 40 -3.99 0.87 5.13
C ARG A 40 -3.37 -0.52 5.24
N LEU A 41 -2.41 -0.70 6.16
CA LEU A 41 -1.78 -2.02 6.34
C LEU A 41 -2.76 -3.14 6.70
N ALA A 42 -3.92 -2.81 7.27
CA ALA A 42 -4.99 -3.78 7.55
C ALA A 42 -5.50 -4.49 6.27
N GLU A 43 -5.44 -3.81 5.12
CA GLU A 43 -5.91 -4.34 3.84
C GLU A 43 -4.96 -5.41 3.26
N LEU A 44 -3.67 -5.35 3.62
CA LEU A 44 -2.70 -6.39 3.28
C LEU A 44 -2.94 -7.68 4.09
N GLY A 45 -3.71 -7.59 5.17
CA GLY A 45 -4.08 -8.72 6.01
C GLY A 45 -4.03 -8.40 7.50
N SER A 46 -4.78 -9.16 8.31
CA SER A 46 -4.89 -8.98 9.76
C SER A 46 -3.56 -9.09 10.51
N GLY A 47 -2.55 -9.76 9.93
CA GLY A 47 -1.20 -9.87 10.51
C GLY A 47 -0.23 -8.74 10.14
N MET A 48 -0.61 -7.84 9.22
CA MET A 48 0.29 -6.79 8.72
C MET A 48 0.21 -5.51 9.54
N ARG A 49 -0.94 -5.25 10.17
CA ARG A 49 -1.17 -4.10 11.07
C ARG A 49 -0.94 -4.53 12.52
N GLY A 50 0.02 -3.89 13.19
CA GLY A 50 0.26 -4.02 14.61
C GLY A 50 -0.71 -3.21 15.46
N LEU A 51 -0.57 -3.30 16.79
CA LEU A 51 -1.45 -2.65 17.77
C LEU A 51 -1.45 -1.12 17.67
N ASP A 52 -0.33 -0.52 17.28
CA ASP A 52 -0.18 0.94 17.13
C ASP A 52 -0.50 1.45 15.72
N ASP A 53 -1.33 0.72 14.95
CA ASP A 53 -1.60 1.01 13.53
C ASP A 53 -0.38 0.88 12.58
N ARG A 54 0.79 0.59 13.12
CA ARG A 54 2.06 0.47 12.40
C ARG A 54 2.23 -0.91 11.77
N LEU A 55 3.29 -1.07 10.98
CA LEU A 55 3.66 -2.37 10.44
C LEU A 55 3.98 -3.34 11.59
N GLY A 56 3.20 -4.42 11.70
CA GLY A 56 3.32 -5.44 12.73
C GLY A 56 4.41 -6.48 12.45
N VAL A 57 4.92 -6.50 11.22
CA VAL A 57 5.98 -7.42 10.75
C VAL A 57 7.26 -6.66 10.40
N ARG A 58 8.36 -7.40 10.22
CA ARG A 58 9.59 -6.77 9.70
C ARG A 58 9.40 -6.32 8.25
N PRO A 59 9.94 -5.15 7.84
CA PRO A 59 9.78 -4.64 6.48
C PRO A 59 10.38 -5.51 5.36
N ASP A 60 11.31 -6.40 5.71
CA ASP A 60 11.98 -7.37 4.84
C ASP A 60 11.44 -8.80 5.01
N SER A 61 10.34 -8.98 5.75
CA SER A 61 9.75 -10.30 6.02
C SER A 61 9.13 -10.91 4.77
N ILE A 62 9.31 -12.22 4.59
CA ILE A 62 8.60 -13.03 3.57
C ILE A 62 7.08 -12.93 3.76
N ALA A 63 6.59 -12.82 5.00
CA ALA A 63 5.16 -12.67 5.25
C ALA A 63 4.60 -11.37 4.65
N LEU A 64 5.37 -10.29 4.71
CA LEU A 64 5.00 -9.02 4.09
C LEU A 64 5.04 -9.12 2.57
N ALA A 65 6.09 -9.74 2.00
CA ALA A 65 6.20 -9.93 0.56
C ALA A 65 5.01 -10.73 0.00
N ASN A 66 4.63 -11.82 0.66
CA ASN A 66 3.49 -12.64 0.26
C ASN A 66 2.15 -11.89 0.37
N ALA A 67 1.96 -11.13 1.45
CA ALA A 67 0.75 -10.34 1.64
C ALA A 67 0.60 -9.24 0.57
N VAL A 68 1.69 -8.56 0.25
CA VAL A 68 1.73 -7.53 -0.79
C VAL A 68 1.49 -8.14 -2.17
N ALA A 69 2.09 -9.30 -2.47
CA ALA A 69 1.86 -10.01 -3.73
C ALA A 69 0.39 -10.43 -3.88
N ALA A 70 -0.18 -11.08 -2.87
CA ALA A 70 -1.58 -11.49 -2.88
C ALA A 70 -2.54 -10.30 -3.05
N TRP A 71 -2.29 -9.19 -2.35
CA TRP A 71 -3.09 -7.98 -2.51
C TRP A 71 -2.94 -7.40 -3.92
N SER A 72 -1.71 -7.33 -4.46
CA SER A 72 -1.43 -6.81 -5.81
C SER A 72 -2.14 -7.63 -6.90
N ASP A 73 -2.18 -8.95 -6.77
CA ASP A 73 -2.81 -9.82 -7.77
C ASP A 73 -4.32 -9.63 -7.84
N ILE A 74 -4.96 -9.35 -6.70
CA ILE A 74 -6.42 -9.16 -6.62
C ILE A 74 -6.81 -7.72 -6.97
N HIS A 75 -6.05 -6.75 -6.48
CA HIS A 75 -6.46 -5.34 -6.45
C HIS A 75 -5.58 -4.41 -7.29
N GLY A 76 -4.36 -4.82 -7.65
CA GLY A 76 -3.35 -3.95 -8.25
C GLY A 76 -3.83 -3.25 -9.53
N THR A 77 -4.45 -3.97 -10.45
CA THR A 77 -4.99 -3.38 -11.69
C THR A 77 -6.11 -2.39 -11.42
N ALA A 78 -7.03 -2.71 -10.50
CA ALA A 78 -8.12 -1.82 -10.11
C ALA A 78 -7.61 -0.55 -9.39
N ALA A 79 -6.55 -0.69 -8.58
CA ALA A 79 -5.88 0.42 -7.90
C ALA A 79 -5.30 1.41 -8.92
N LEU A 80 -4.62 0.90 -9.95
CA LEU A 80 -4.03 1.72 -11.00
C LEU A 80 -5.08 2.37 -11.91
N ALA A 81 -6.20 1.68 -12.15
CA ALA A 81 -7.30 2.21 -12.95
C ALA A 81 -8.18 3.23 -12.20
N GLY A 82 -7.92 3.47 -10.90
CA GLY A 82 -8.76 4.31 -10.05
C GLY A 82 -10.09 3.67 -9.64
N GLY A 83 -10.29 2.38 -9.93
CA GLY A 83 -11.52 1.64 -9.62
C GLY A 83 -11.76 1.42 -8.13
N MET A 84 -10.75 1.61 -7.28
CA MET A 84 -10.87 1.60 -5.81
C MET A 84 -11.00 3.00 -5.19
N GLY A 85 -11.14 4.05 -6.03
CA GLY A 85 -10.91 5.43 -5.59
C GLY A 85 -9.43 5.70 -5.34
N ALA A 86 -9.09 6.88 -4.80
CA ALA A 86 -7.70 7.24 -4.51
C ALA A 86 -7.19 6.76 -3.13
N GLY A 87 -8.06 6.17 -2.31
CA GLY A 87 -7.73 5.62 -0.99
C GLY A 87 -7.59 6.70 0.08
N ARG A 88 -6.51 6.68 0.87
CA ARG A 88 -6.10 7.78 1.77
C ARG A 88 -5.29 8.82 0.99
N ASP A 89 -5.87 9.49 0.01
CA ASP A 89 -5.20 10.51 -0.81
C ASP A 89 -4.94 11.85 -0.07
N GLY A 90 -5.19 11.89 1.24
CA GLY A 90 -5.07 13.10 2.06
C GLY A 90 -6.30 14.00 1.98
N ASN A 91 -7.32 13.61 1.22
CA ASN A 91 -8.68 14.14 1.28
C ASN A 91 -9.61 13.17 2.00
N GLU A 92 -9.16 12.64 3.15
CA GLU A 92 -10.12 12.03 4.07
C GLU A 92 -11.02 13.17 4.54
N GLU A 93 -12.22 13.26 3.98
CA GLU A 93 -13.31 13.97 4.65
C GLU A 93 -13.28 13.48 6.09
N SER A 94 -13.13 14.43 7.02
CA SER A 94 -13.24 14.13 8.43
C SER A 94 -14.63 13.57 8.64
N ALA A 95 -14.77 12.24 8.62
CA ALA A 95 -15.98 11.56 9.04
C ALA A 95 -16.07 11.69 10.56
N GLN A 96 -16.39 12.92 10.99
CA GLN A 96 -17.06 13.23 12.24
C GLN A 96 -18.54 13.39 11.90
N GLY A 97 -19.38 12.53 12.46
CA GLY A 97 -20.83 12.55 12.33
C GLY A 97 -21.43 11.29 12.90
#